data_AF-A0A558A523-F1
#
_entry.id   AF-A0A558A523-F1
#
_cell.length_a   1.000
_cell.length_b   1.000
_cell.length_c   1.000
_cell.angle_alpha   90.00
_cell.angle_beta   90.00
_cell.angle_gamma   90.00
#
_symmetry.space_group_name_H-M   'P 1'
#
loop_
_entity.id
_entity.type
_entity.pdbx_description
1 polymer ?
#
loop_
_entity_poly.entity_id
_entity_poly.type
_entity_poly.pdbx_seq_one_letter_code
_entity_poly.pdbx_strand_id
1 'polypeptide(L)'
;MSTRFRLPLLLPVALVLAACGAGGGRVLPVVAMTPEEPPTVNYVLPSRPDTTPPPTKTITMRRPVTTRTVTATPTGSATSSPAPTTATPESTSGTVSFYSALDKNPLGSLLIAFPTILHGLAGGSGSYDDPVTFAAAPGVFAPGTRIYLPDLRRYFVLEDLCASCGGTHIALWTGSSLDEGIRACAAWLGAQETRSYLIDPPAGLPVDPGPLYDGSHCFRP
;
A
#
# COMPACT_ATOMS: atom_id res chain seq x y z
N MET A 1 -71.45 19.05 19.50
CA MET A 1 -71.43 18.69 20.92
C MET A 1 -70.85 17.30 21.07
N SER A 2 -69.94 17.14 22.03
CA SER A 2 -69.39 15.89 22.59
C SER A 2 -68.35 15.09 21.80
N THR A 3 -67.12 15.56 21.98
CA THR A 3 -65.85 14.85 22.17
C THR A 3 -65.97 13.45 22.78
N ARG A 4 -65.21 12.46 22.27
CA ARG A 4 -64.51 11.44 23.09
C ARG A 4 -63.19 11.03 22.44
N PHE A 5 -62.12 11.49 23.08
CA PHE A 5 -60.73 11.09 22.92
C PHE A 5 -60.56 9.63 23.38
N ARG A 6 -59.87 8.77 22.61
CA ARG A 6 -59.38 7.47 23.09
C ARG A 6 -57.86 7.42 22.92
N LEU A 7 -57.19 7.37 24.06
CA LEU A 7 -55.76 7.23 24.27
C LEU A 7 -55.34 5.76 24.00
N PRO A 8 -54.22 5.48 23.31
CA PRO A 8 -53.73 4.12 23.15
C PRO A 8 -52.97 3.66 24.41
N LEU A 9 -53.32 2.46 24.87
CA LEU A 9 -52.74 1.73 26.00
C LEU A 9 -51.34 1.23 25.62
N LEU A 10 -50.30 1.81 26.24
CA LEU A 10 -48.93 1.31 26.20
C LEU A 10 -48.80 0.11 27.16
N LEU A 11 -48.41 -1.06 26.64
CA LEU A 11 -47.99 -2.21 27.46
C LEU A 11 -46.64 -1.91 28.14
N PRO A 12 -46.47 -2.17 29.45
CA PRO A 12 -45.16 -2.16 30.06
C PRO A 12 -44.45 -3.51 29.84
N VAL A 13 -43.20 -3.45 29.39
CA VAL A 13 -42.27 -4.58 29.33
C VAL A 13 -41.95 -5.02 30.76
N ALA A 14 -42.16 -6.31 31.05
CA ALA A 14 -41.88 -6.90 32.35
C ALA A 14 -40.36 -7.01 32.57
N LEU A 15 -39.89 -6.34 33.63
CA LEU A 15 -38.54 -6.42 34.19
C LEU A 15 -38.42 -7.74 34.98
N VAL A 16 -37.55 -8.65 34.53
CA VAL A 16 -37.21 -9.86 35.28
C VAL A 16 -36.21 -9.49 36.38
N LEU A 17 -36.67 -9.52 37.63
CA LEU A 17 -35.80 -9.48 38.81
C LEU A 17 -35.23 -10.87 39.08
N ALA A 18 -33.91 -11.03 38.92
CA ALA A 18 -33.17 -12.15 39.52
C ALA A 18 -32.65 -11.72 40.90
N ALA A 19 -33.00 -12.50 41.93
CA ALA A 19 -32.66 -12.24 43.32
C ALA A 19 -31.28 -12.81 43.72
N CYS A 20 -30.54 -11.97 44.44
CA CYS A 20 -29.52 -12.20 45.48
C CYS A 20 -28.88 -13.59 45.65
N GLY A 21 -27.55 -13.63 45.46
CA GLY A 21 -26.63 -14.58 46.08
C GLY A 21 -25.49 -13.81 46.75
N ALA A 22 -25.49 -13.79 48.09
CA ALA A 22 -24.41 -13.23 48.90
C ALA A 22 -23.22 -14.20 48.92
N GLY A 23 -22.08 -13.76 48.39
CA GLY A 23 -20.81 -14.48 48.45
C GLY A 23 -19.67 -13.47 48.45
N GLY A 24 -18.90 -13.45 49.54
CA GLY A 24 -17.84 -12.47 49.80
C GLY A 24 -16.81 -12.38 48.67
N GLY A 25 -16.64 -11.16 48.16
CA GLY A 25 -15.59 -10.80 47.23
C GLY A 25 -15.21 -9.35 47.47
N ARG A 26 -13.92 -9.10 47.71
CA ARG A 26 -13.32 -7.78 47.87
C ARG A 26 -13.85 -6.82 46.78
N VAL A 27 -14.37 -5.68 47.20
CA VAL A 27 -14.73 -4.57 46.29
C VAL A 27 -13.43 -4.02 45.71
N LEU A 28 -13.05 -4.48 44.52
CA LEU A 28 -12.07 -3.81 43.68
C LEU A 28 -12.72 -2.54 43.15
N PRO A 29 -12.02 -1.40 43.11
CA PRO A 29 -12.56 -0.21 42.46
C PRO A 29 -12.74 -0.51 40.98
N VAL A 30 -14.00 -0.53 40.52
CA VAL A 30 -14.32 -0.43 39.11
C VAL A 30 -13.97 1.00 38.70
N VAL A 31 -12.78 1.17 38.12
CA VAL A 31 -12.46 2.38 37.37
C VAL A 31 -13.36 2.33 36.14
N ALA A 32 -14.39 3.17 36.11
CA ALA A 32 -15.18 3.42 34.92
C ALA A 32 -14.23 3.98 33.85
N MET A 33 -13.83 3.15 32.89
CA MET A 33 -13.19 3.63 31.68
C MET A 33 -14.27 4.37 30.89
N THR A 34 -14.22 5.69 30.97
CA THR A 34 -14.90 6.53 29.98
C THR A 34 -14.37 6.11 28.60
N PRO A 35 -15.23 5.97 27.58
CA PRO A 35 -14.74 5.82 26.23
C PRO A 35 -13.98 7.11 25.90
N GLU A 36 -12.65 7.04 25.81
CA GLU A 36 -11.87 8.14 25.23
C GLU A 36 -12.39 8.34 23.82
N GLU A 37 -12.98 9.52 23.59
CA GLU A 37 -13.31 9.99 22.26
C GLU A 37 -12.02 9.99 21.44
N PRO A 38 -11.97 9.30 20.28
CA PRO A 38 -10.76 9.27 19.47
C PRO A 38 -10.38 10.71 19.11
N PRO A 39 -9.09 11.09 19.18
CA PRO A 39 -8.70 12.45 18.88
C PRO A 39 -9.14 12.81 17.46
N THR A 40 -9.92 13.88 17.34
CA THR A 40 -10.27 14.45 16.03
C THR A 40 -9.00 15.04 15.43
N VAL A 41 -8.29 14.23 14.64
CA VAL A 41 -7.16 14.72 13.84
C VAL A 41 -7.76 15.52 12.69
N ASN A 42 -7.76 16.85 12.83
CA ASN A 42 -8.08 17.76 11.74
C ASN A 42 -7.00 17.62 10.67
N TYR A 43 -7.27 16.82 9.63
CA TYR A 43 -6.48 16.85 8.41
C TYR A 43 -6.71 18.18 7.73
N VAL A 44 -5.76 19.11 7.89
CA VAL A 44 -5.62 20.23 6.95
C VAL A 44 -5.13 19.60 5.66
N LEU A 45 -6.02 19.39 4.69
CA LEU A 45 -5.61 19.07 3.32
C LEU A 45 -4.59 20.14 2.90
N PRO A 46 -3.39 19.78 2.42
CA PRO A 46 -2.54 20.77 1.79
C PRO A 46 -3.35 21.37 0.64
N SER A 47 -3.49 22.70 0.67
CA SER A 47 -4.08 23.42 -0.45
C SER A 47 -3.34 22.99 -1.71
N ARG A 48 -4.08 22.68 -2.78
CA ARG A 48 -3.50 22.36 -4.09
C ARG A 48 -2.37 23.36 -4.37
N PRO A 49 -1.15 22.92 -4.73
CA PRO A 49 -0.15 23.85 -5.20
C PRO A 49 -0.75 24.61 -6.39
N ASP A 50 -0.64 25.93 -6.32
CA ASP A 50 -1.04 26.86 -7.36
C ASP A 50 -0.48 26.35 -8.70
N THR A 51 -1.36 26.06 -9.67
CA THR A 51 -0.99 25.57 -11.01
C THR A 51 -0.38 26.66 -11.89
N THR A 52 0.05 27.77 -11.30
CA THR A 52 0.85 28.78 -11.98
C THR A 52 2.30 28.29 -12.05
N PRO A 53 2.83 27.92 -13.24
CA PRO A 53 4.24 27.57 -13.36
C PRO A 53 5.08 28.78 -12.91
N PRO A 54 6.10 28.59 -12.05
CA PRO A 54 6.98 29.68 -11.67
C PRO A 54 7.68 30.23 -12.93
N PRO A 55 7.95 31.55 -13.02
CA PRO A 55 8.68 32.09 -14.15
C PRO A 55 10.02 31.38 -14.27
N THR A 56 10.25 30.75 -15.42
CA THR A 56 11.49 30.07 -15.75
C THR A 56 12.64 31.06 -15.67
N LYS A 57 13.40 31.03 -14.57
CA LYS A 57 14.72 31.66 -14.53
C LYS A 57 15.67 30.76 -15.29
N THR A 58 15.98 31.11 -16.52
CA THR A 58 17.06 30.51 -17.30
C THR A 58 18.39 30.78 -16.59
N ILE A 59 18.85 29.83 -15.77
CA ILE A 59 20.22 29.84 -15.27
C ILE A 59 21.09 29.24 -16.38
N THR A 60 21.76 30.10 -17.14
CA THR A 60 22.85 29.70 -18.02
C THR A 60 24.02 29.22 -17.16
N MET A 61 24.07 27.92 -16.87
CA MET A 61 25.27 27.29 -16.33
C MET A 61 26.37 27.38 -17.39
N ARG A 62 27.27 28.35 -17.27
CA ARG A 62 28.53 28.35 -18.03
C ARG A 62 29.37 27.19 -17.51
N ARG A 63 29.39 26.10 -18.27
CA ARG A 63 30.28 24.94 -18.09
C ARG A 63 31.74 25.43 -18.02
N PRO A 64 32.47 25.24 -16.91
CA PRO A 64 33.91 25.39 -16.93
C PRO A 64 34.46 24.21 -17.73
N VAL A 65 35.00 24.48 -18.92
CA VAL A 65 35.83 23.51 -19.63
C VAL A 65 37.20 23.56 -18.96
N THR A 66 37.41 22.70 -17.96
CA THR A 66 38.74 22.43 -17.43
C THR A 66 39.33 21.26 -18.22
N THR A 67 40.12 21.56 -19.23
CA THR A 67 40.89 20.56 -19.98
C THR A 67 42.01 20.04 -19.08
N ARG A 68 41.78 18.95 -18.34
CA ARG A 68 42.86 18.18 -17.71
C ARG A 68 43.35 17.14 -18.71
N THR A 69 44.55 17.38 -19.24
CA THR A 69 45.35 16.37 -19.94
C THR A 69 45.71 15.28 -18.91
N VAL A 70 45.12 14.08 -19.04
CA VAL A 70 45.53 12.91 -18.25
C VAL A 70 46.51 12.12 -19.10
N THR A 71 47.79 12.21 -18.72
CA THR A 71 48.86 11.33 -19.21
C THR A 71 48.56 9.90 -18.77
N ALA A 72 48.46 8.97 -19.72
CA ALA A 72 48.28 7.55 -19.45
C ALA A 72 49.59 6.94 -18.92
N THR A 73 49.53 6.30 -17.76
CA THR A 73 50.58 5.42 -17.22
C THR A 73 50.11 3.98 -17.36
N PRO A 74 50.94 3.03 -17.86
CA PRO A 74 50.50 1.67 -18.08
C PRO A 74 50.57 0.80 -16.82
N THR A 75 49.67 -0.17 -16.78
CA THR A 75 49.75 -1.48 -16.10
C THR A 75 49.82 -1.50 -14.57
N GLY A 76 48.66 -1.68 -13.95
CA GLY A 76 48.50 -2.43 -12.70
C GLY A 76 47.41 -3.48 -12.90
N SER A 77 47.76 -4.76 -12.71
CA SER A 77 46.85 -5.90 -12.83
C SER A 77 45.54 -5.66 -12.09
N ALA A 78 44.43 -5.72 -12.82
CA ALA A 78 43.11 -5.83 -12.22
C ALA A 78 43.00 -7.20 -11.55
N THR A 79 43.05 -7.22 -10.23
CA THR A 79 42.54 -8.34 -9.44
C THR A 79 41.07 -8.51 -9.81
N SER A 80 40.74 -9.61 -10.48
CA SER A 80 39.37 -9.98 -10.84
C SER A 80 38.53 -10.06 -9.56
N SER A 81 37.68 -9.06 -9.35
CA SER A 81 36.56 -9.18 -8.43
C SER A 81 35.71 -10.36 -8.90
N PRO A 82 35.40 -11.35 -8.06
CA PRO A 82 34.55 -12.46 -8.47
C PRO A 82 33.22 -11.88 -8.93
N ALA A 83 32.82 -12.22 -10.17
CA ALA A 83 31.52 -11.86 -10.70
C ALA A 83 30.44 -12.27 -9.69
N PRO A 84 29.43 -11.43 -9.41
CA PRO A 84 28.34 -11.84 -8.54
C PRO A 84 27.70 -13.07 -9.17
N THR A 85 27.80 -14.21 -8.47
CA THR A 85 27.03 -15.41 -8.81
C THR A 85 25.58 -14.98 -8.88
N THR A 86 25.01 -14.94 -10.08
CA THR A 86 23.58 -14.69 -10.26
C THR A 86 22.87 -15.88 -9.63
N ALA A 87 22.48 -15.75 -8.36
CA ALA A 87 21.55 -16.69 -7.75
C ALA A 87 20.31 -16.71 -8.63
N THR A 88 19.89 -17.90 -9.07
CA THR A 88 18.63 -18.06 -9.78
C THR A 88 17.53 -17.54 -8.84
N PRO A 89 16.72 -16.57 -9.26
CA PRO A 89 15.66 -16.05 -8.41
C PRO A 89 14.69 -17.16 -8.03
N GLU A 90 14.26 -17.17 -6.76
CA GLU A 90 13.31 -18.16 -6.27
C GLU A 90 11.95 -17.88 -6.91
N SER A 91 11.36 -18.90 -7.55
CA SER A 91 10.01 -18.81 -8.08
C SER A 91 9.05 -19.43 -7.08
N THR A 92 7.96 -18.71 -6.78
CA THR A 92 6.86 -19.23 -5.95
C THR A 92 5.53 -19.01 -6.65
N SER A 93 4.45 -19.53 -6.07
CA SER A 93 3.09 -19.27 -6.50
C SER A 93 2.19 -19.07 -5.28
N GLY A 94 1.24 -18.16 -5.41
CA GLY A 94 0.33 -17.83 -4.33
C GLY A 94 -0.89 -17.09 -4.83
N THR A 95 -1.84 -16.90 -3.92
CA THR A 95 -3.00 -16.07 -4.19
C THR A 95 -2.54 -14.64 -4.49
N VAL A 96 -3.04 -14.03 -5.55
CA VAL A 96 -2.77 -12.63 -5.89
C VAL A 96 -4.07 -11.87 -5.96
N SER A 97 -4.23 -10.91 -5.05
CA SER A 97 -5.33 -9.95 -5.07
C SER A 97 -4.85 -8.56 -5.44
N PHE A 98 -5.79 -7.65 -5.65
CA PHE A 98 -5.52 -6.27 -6.03
C PHE A 98 -6.21 -5.33 -5.05
N TYR A 99 -5.55 -4.24 -4.68
CA TYR A 99 -6.11 -3.21 -3.81
C TYR A 99 -5.77 -1.83 -4.34
N SER A 100 -6.51 -0.82 -3.90
CA SER A 100 -6.40 0.55 -4.39
C SER A 100 -6.70 1.58 -3.31
N ALA A 101 -6.51 2.86 -3.64
CA ALA A 101 -6.91 3.97 -2.77
C ALA A 101 -8.42 3.96 -2.47
N LEU A 102 -9.23 3.36 -3.35
CA LEU A 102 -10.68 3.25 -3.21
C LEU A 102 -11.11 2.20 -2.18
N ASP A 103 -10.22 1.26 -1.84
CA ASP A 103 -10.47 0.19 -0.85
C ASP A 103 -9.93 0.56 0.54
N LYS A 104 -9.21 1.68 0.65
CA LYS A 104 -8.53 2.11 1.88
C LYS A 104 -9.50 2.82 2.83
N ASN A 105 -9.20 2.72 4.12
CA ASN A 105 -9.82 3.52 5.17
C ASN A 105 -8.71 4.33 5.91
N PRO A 106 -8.72 5.67 5.87
CA PRO A 106 -9.70 6.53 5.20
C PRO A 106 -9.66 6.39 3.67
N LEU A 107 -10.81 6.62 3.03
CA LEU A 107 -10.96 6.56 1.57
C LEU A 107 -9.95 7.51 0.90
N GLY A 108 -9.26 7.01 -0.14
CA GLY A 108 -8.26 7.78 -0.88
C GLY A 108 -6.88 7.82 -0.23
N SER A 109 -6.69 7.18 0.93
CA SER A 109 -5.38 7.10 1.56
C SER A 109 -4.37 6.36 0.68
N LEU A 110 -3.18 6.94 0.59
CA LEU A 110 -1.99 6.32 -0.02
C LEU A 110 -0.98 5.86 1.03
N LEU A 111 -1.35 5.89 2.32
CA LEU A 111 -0.46 5.51 3.40
C LEU A 111 -0.16 4.00 3.34
N ILE A 112 1.09 3.69 3.67
CA ILE A 112 1.69 2.36 3.65
C ILE A 112 2.35 2.08 5.00
N ALA A 113 2.44 0.80 5.36
CA ALA A 113 3.00 0.38 6.65
C ALA A 113 4.49 0.73 6.84
N PHE A 114 5.27 0.79 5.76
CA PHE A 114 6.72 0.97 5.80
C PHE A 114 7.20 2.15 4.92
N PRO A 115 6.86 3.41 5.27
CA PRO A 115 7.08 4.59 4.41
C PRO A 115 8.54 5.07 4.33
N THR A 116 9.49 4.35 4.93
CA THR A 116 10.91 4.71 4.92
C THR A 116 11.79 3.69 4.18
N ILE A 117 11.17 2.73 3.50
CA ILE A 117 11.88 1.69 2.74
C ILE A 117 12.30 2.23 1.39
N LEU A 118 11.35 2.57 0.51
CA LEU A 118 11.63 3.16 -0.80
C LEU A 118 10.70 4.35 -1.08
N HIS A 119 9.40 4.17 -0.93
CA HIS A 119 8.38 5.20 -1.09
C HIS A 119 7.86 5.71 0.25
N GLY A 120 7.41 6.96 0.27
CA GLY A 120 6.63 7.50 1.39
C GLY A 120 5.13 7.19 1.32
N LEU A 121 4.63 6.75 0.17
CA LEU A 121 3.23 6.47 -0.14
C LEU A 121 3.14 5.32 -1.15
N ALA A 122 2.01 4.62 -1.20
CA ALA A 122 1.76 3.56 -2.18
C ALA A 122 1.87 4.12 -3.61
N GLY A 123 2.64 3.44 -4.46
CA GLY A 123 2.90 3.93 -5.81
C GLY A 123 3.88 3.05 -6.57
N GLY A 124 4.66 3.68 -7.45
CA GLY A 124 5.68 3.06 -8.29
C GLY A 124 5.25 2.89 -9.75
N SER A 125 6.24 2.94 -10.66
CA SER A 125 6.06 2.68 -12.10
C SER A 125 6.12 1.20 -12.46
N GLY A 126 6.64 0.35 -11.58
CA GLY A 126 6.83 -1.09 -11.81
C GLY A 126 8.16 -1.45 -12.46
N SER A 127 9.08 -0.49 -12.56
CA SER A 127 10.48 -0.76 -12.92
C SER A 127 11.28 -1.33 -11.74
N TYR A 128 12.50 -1.82 -11.97
CA TYR A 128 13.33 -2.36 -10.88
C TYR A 128 13.69 -1.31 -9.82
N ASP A 129 13.99 -0.08 -10.26
CA ASP A 129 14.40 1.01 -9.39
C ASP A 129 13.20 1.74 -8.76
N ASP A 130 12.03 1.65 -9.39
CA ASP A 130 10.76 2.22 -8.93
C ASP A 130 9.63 1.17 -9.04
N PRO A 131 9.72 0.08 -8.24
CA PRO A 131 8.76 -1.03 -8.23
C PRO A 131 7.41 -0.60 -7.64
N VAL A 132 6.33 -1.29 -8.02
CA VAL A 132 5.00 -0.99 -7.46
C VAL A 132 4.89 -1.49 -6.02
N THR A 133 4.29 -0.73 -5.11
CA THR A 133 4.02 -1.20 -3.75
C THR A 133 3.14 -2.46 -3.76
N PHE A 134 3.51 -3.47 -2.97
CA PHE A 134 2.61 -4.57 -2.61
C PHE A 134 2.49 -4.74 -1.11
N ALA A 135 1.44 -5.45 -0.70
CA ALA A 135 1.14 -5.79 0.67
C ALA A 135 1.13 -7.31 0.86
N ALA A 136 1.55 -7.76 2.04
CA ALA A 136 1.47 -9.16 2.45
C ALA A 136 1.16 -9.27 3.94
N ALA A 137 0.96 -10.50 4.42
CA ALA A 137 0.80 -10.74 5.84
C ALA A 137 2.11 -10.42 6.61
N PRO A 138 2.02 -9.93 7.86
CA PRO A 138 3.20 -9.64 8.67
C PRO A 138 4.13 -10.86 8.80
N GLY A 139 5.42 -10.66 8.60
CA GLY A 139 6.45 -11.69 8.79
C GLY A 139 6.59 -12.71 7.66
N VAL A 140 5.77 -12.65 6.60
CA VAL A 140 5.93 -13.52 5.42
C VAL A 140 7.10 -13.06 4.56
N PHE A 141 7.22 -11.74 4.36
CA PHE A 141 8.31 -11.10 3.62
C PHE A 141 8.94 -10.01 4.49
N ALA A 142 10.23 -9.73 4.29
CA ALA A 142 10.87 -8.59 4.93
C ALA A 142 10.44 -7.30 4.22
N PRO A 143 10.21 -6.18 4.93
CA PRO A 143 10.00 -4.88 4.29
C PRO A 143 11.15 -4.58 3.31
N GLY A 144 10.81 -4.18 2.09
CA GLY A 144 11.75 -3.96 1.00
C GLY A 144 12.05 -5.18 0.12
N THR A 145 11.53 -6.37 0.44
CA THR A 145 11.61 -7.52 -0.48
C THR A 145 11.02 -7.13 -1.82
N ARG A 146 11.76 -7.38 -2.90
CA ARG A 146 11.29 -7.18 -4.26
C ARG A 146 10.74 -8.48 -4.82
N ILE A 147 9.66 -8.37 -5.57
CA ILE A 147 9.12 -9.48 -6.37
C ILE A 147 8.93 -9.03 -7.81
N TYR A 148 8.82 -9.99 -8.72
CA TYR A 148 8.48 -9.72 -10.12
C TYR A 148 7.40 -10.68 -10.59
N LEU A 149 6.35 -10.13 -11.19
CA LEU A 149 5.26 -10.89 -11.80
C LEU A 149 5.48 -10.93 -13.32
N PRO A 150 5.84 -12.09 -13.91
CA PRO A 150 6.16 -12.18 -15.34
C PRO A 150 5.01 -11.86 -16.28
N ASP A 151 3.78 -12.18 -15.89
CA ASP A 151 2.55 -11.88 -16.62
C ASP A 151 2.18 -10.40 -16.56
N LEU A 152 2.49 -9.71 -15.45
CA LEU A 152 2.30 -8.26 -15.33
C LEU A 152 3.47 -7.43 -15.87
N ARG A 153 4.59 -8.09 -16.16
CA ARG A 153 5.87 -7.48 -16.58
C ARG A 153 6.22 -6.29 -15.70
N ARG A 154 6.16 -6.50 -14.38
CA ARG A 154 6.39 -5.45 -13.37
C ARG A 154 7.08 -6.01 -12.13
N TYR A 155 7.93 -5.16 -11.57
CA TYR A 155 8.50 -5.34 -10.25
C TYR A 155 7.57 -4.74 -9.20
N PHE A 156 7.56 -5.36 -8.02
CA PHE A 156 6.86 -4.89 -6.83
C PHE A 156 7.78 -4.91 -5.61
N VAL A 157 7.49 -4.10 -4.60
CA VAL A 157 8.24 -4.03 -3.34
C VAL A 157 7.31 -4.08 -2.12
N LEU A 158 7.71 -4.82 -1.08
CA LEU A 158 6.91 -4.92 0.14
C LEU A 158 7.06 -3.64 0.94
N GLU A 159 6.00 -2.83 0.96
CA GLU A 159 5.97 -1.60 1.76
C GLU A 159 4.68 -1.45 2.56
N ASP A 160 3.72 -2.35 2.37
CA ASP A 160 2.44 -2.31 3.06
C ASP A 160 2.06 -3.66 3.66
N LEU A 161 1.05 -3.65 4.55
CA LEU A 161 0.56 -4.84 5.23
C LEU A 161 -0.88 -5.16 4.82
N CYS A 162 -1.14 -6.44 4.63
CA CYS A 162 -2.45 -6.97 4.31
C CYS A 162 -2.93 -7.87 5.47
N ALA A 163 -3.87 -7.37 6.27
CA ALA A 163 -4.36 -8.07 7.45
C ALA A 163 -5.17 -9.35 7.14
N SER A 164 -5.81 -9.40 5.96
CA SER A 164 -6.57 -10.57 5.50
C SER A 164 -5.73 -11.58 4.72
N CYS A 165 -4.47 -11.26 4.42
CA CYS A 165 -3.58 -12.16 3.70
C CYS A 165 -3.01 -13.23 4.63
N GLY A 166 -2.62 -14.38 4.07
CA GLY A 166 -1.93 -15.45 4.79
C GLY A 166 -1.11 -16.32 3.84
N GLY A 167 -0.09 -17.00 4.36
CA GLY A 167 0.81 -17.81 3.54
C GLY A 167 1.47 -16.99 2.42
N THR A 168 1.41 -17.48 1.18
CA THR A 168 1.98 -16.82 0.00
C THR A 168 1.05 -15.79 -0.66
N HIS A 169 -0.05 -15.41 -0.02
CA HIS A 169 -0.98 -14.40 -0.55
C HIS A 169 -0.37 -13.00 -0.51
N ILE A 170 -0.32 -12.36 -1.68
CA ILE A 170 0.08 -10.95 -1.86
C ILE A 170 -1.08 -10.12 -2.43
N ALA A 171 -1.15 -8.85 -2.03
CA ALA A 171 -2.07 -7.87 -2.60
C ALA A 171 -1.26 -6.79 -3.35
N LEU A 172 -1.57 -6.56 -4.62
CA LEU A 172 -0.83 -5.64 -5.49
C LEU A 172 -1.54 -4.29 -5.59
N TRP A 173 -0.78 -3.19 -5.50
CA TRP A 173 -1.32 -1.85 -5.65
C TRP A 173 -1.76 -1.58 -7.08
N THR A 174 -3.04 -1.23 -7.27
CA THR A 174 -3.63 -1.02 -8.60
C THR A 174 -3.51 0.43 -9.05
N GLY A 175 -3.60 1.37 -8.11
CA GLY A 175 -3.54 2.80 -8.39
C GLY A 175 -4.29 3.66 -7.37
N SER A 176 -4.17 4.97 -7.56
CA SER A 176 -4.75 6.00 -6.67
C SER A 176 -6.12 6.51 -7.12
N SER A 177 -6.70 5.96 -8.20
CA SER A 177 -7.99 6.43 -8.67
C SER A 177 -9.13 6.06 -7.71
N LEU A 178 -10.20 6.85 -7.73
CA LEU A 178 -11.38 6.69 -6.86
C LEU A 178 -12.66 6.43 -7.65
N ASP A 179 -12.56 6.18 -8.95
CA ASP A 179 -13.70 5.84 -9.81
C ASP A 179 -13.93 4.32 -9.88
N GLU A 180 -15.10 3.90 -10.34
CA GLU A 180 -15.47 2.47 -10.46
C GLU A 180 -14.58 1.66 -11.40
N GLY A 181 -13.90 2.31 -12.35
CA GLY A 181 -13.00 1.65 -13.28
C GLY A 181 -11.81 0.98 -12.59
N ILE A 182 -11.36 1.50 -11.45
CA ILE A 182 -10.29 0.83 -10.67
C ILE A 182 -10.76 -0.48 -10.06
N ARG A 183 -12.01 -0.56 -9.59
CA ARG A 183 -12.62 -1.80 -9.09
C ARG A 183 -12.81 -2.81 -10.21
N ALA A 184 -13.29 -2.36 -11.37
CA ALA A 184 -13.40 -3.23 -12.54
C ALA A 184 -12.04 -3.76 -12.99
N CYS A 185 -11.00 -2.92 -12.93
CA CYS A 185 -9.63 -3.33 -13.25
C CYS A 185 -9.07 -4.35 -12.26
N ALA A 186 -9.21 -4.08 -10.95
CA ALA A 186 -8.80 -4.99 -9.89
C ALA A 186 -9.52 -6.34 -9.99
N ALA A 187 -10.83 -6.36 -10.27
CA ALA A 187 -11.60 -7.59 -10.47
C ALA A 187 -11.13 -8.37 -11.71
N TRP A 188 -10.84 -7.69 -12.82
CA TRP A 188 -10.35 -8.35 -14.03
C TRP A 188 -8.96 -8.96 -13.83
N LEU A 189 -8.04 -8.21 -13.24
CA LEU A 189 -6.71 -8.72 -12.89
C LEU A 189 -6.81 -9.85 -11.84
N GLY A 190 -7.69 -9.71 -10.86
CA GLY A 190 -7.90 -10.70 -9.80
C GLY A 190 -8.60 -11.99 -10.23
N ALA A 191 -9.17 -12.06 -11.45
CA ALA A 191 -9.84 -13.26 -11.95
C ALA A 191 -8.90 -14.47 -12.06
N GLN A 192 -7.58 -14.22 -12.17
CA GLN A 192 -6.56 -15.24 -11.97
C GLN A 192 -6.15 -15.24 -10.51
N GLU A 193 -6.80 -16.09 -9.72
CA GLU A 193 -6.62 -16.12 -8.26
C GLU A 193 -5.20 -16.51 -7.85
N THR A 194 -4.54 -17.40 -8.60
CA THR A 194 -3.17 -17.84 -8.33
C THR A 194 -2.24 -17.40 -9.45
N ARG A 195 -1.12 -16.75 -9.10
CA ARG A 195 -0.08 -16.35 -10.06
C ARG A 195 1.30 -16.74 -9.54
N SER A 196 2.22 -17.00 -10.47
CA SER A 196 3.63 -17.20 -10.15
C SER A 196 4.36 -15.86 -10.06
N TYR A 197 5.28 -15.73 -9.11
CA TYR A 197 6.15 -14.57 -9.00
C TYR A 197 7.55 -14.99 -8.55
N LEU A 198 8.53 -14.17 -8.94
CA LEU A 198 9.92 -14.33 -8.54
C LEU A 198 10.17 -13.51 -7.28
N ILE A 199 10.84 -14.09 -6.29
CA ILE A 199 11.32 -13.41 -5.07
C ILE A 199 12.77 -13.00 -5.30
N ASP A 200 13.11 -11.78 -4.87
CA ASP A 200 14.39 -11.12 -5.06
C ASP A 200 14.93 -11.25 -6.50
N PRO A 201 14.11 -10.87 -7.51
CA PRO A 201 14.48 -10.99 -8.91
C PRO A 201 15.68 -10.08 -9.24
N PRO A 202 16.52 -10.46 -10.23
CA PRO A 202 17.53 -9.55 -10.75
C PRO A 202 16.88 -8.36 -11.46
N ALA A 203 17.65 -7.27 -11.61
CA ALA A 203 17.28 -6.18 -12.50
C ALA A 203 17.31 -6.62 -13.98
N GLY A 204 16.65 -5.85 -14.85
CA GLY A 204 16.72 -6.04 -16.31
C GLY A 204 15.70 -7.01 -16.90
N LEU A 205 14.73 -7.50 -16.12
CA LEU A 205 13.58 -8.22 -16.67
C LEU A 205 12.70 -7.26 -17.49
N PRO A 206 11.93 -7.76 -18.47
CA PRO A 206 11.06 -6.92 -19.29
C PRO A 206 10.04 -6.14 -18.44
N VAL A 207 9.89 -4.84 -18.68
CA VAL A 207 8.94 -4.00 -17.93
C VAL A 207 7.94 -3.35 -18.87
N ASP A 208 6.66 -3.39 -18.51
CA ASP A 208 5.62 -2.52 -19.06
C ASP A 208 5.28 -1.46 -18.00
N PRO A 209 5.94 -0.28 -18.03
CA PRO A 209 5.89 0.67 -16.92
C PRO A 209 4.55 1.41 -16.86
N GLY A 210 4.27 1.99 -15.70
CA GLY A 210 3.06 2.76 -15.42
C GLY A 210 2.11 2.01 -14.47
N PRO A 211 1.05 2.69 -13.99
CA PRO A 211 0.11 2.09 -13.07
C PRO A 211 -0.66 0.94 -13.73
N LEU A 212 -1.22 0.04 -12.91
CA LEU A 212 -2.15 -0.99 -13.41
C LEU A 212 -3.49 -0.37 -13.85
N TYR A 213 -3.87 0.76 -13.25
CA TYR A 213 -5.00 1.58 -13.69
C TYR A 213 -4.68 3.08 -13.60
N ASP A 214 -4.89 3.82 -14.70
CA ASP A 214 -4.54 5.25 -14.80
C ASP A 214 -5.73 6.21 -14.66
N GLY A 215 -6.93 5.71 -14.33
CA GLY A 215 -8.19 6.50 -14.32
C GLY A 215 -9.01 6.36 -15.61
N SER A 216 -8.48 5.67 -16.63
CA SER A 216 -9.19 5.43 -17.89
C SER A 216 -8.85 4.08 -18.54
N HIS A 217 -7.63 3.59 -18.37
CA HIS A 217 -7.13 2.35 -18.93
C HIS A 217 -6.72 1.38 -17.83
N CYS A 218 -7.20 0.14 -17.97
CA CYS A 218 -6.73 -0.99 -17.17
C CYS A 218 -5.67 -1.76 -17.96
N PHE A 219 -4.56 -2.08 -17.30
CA PHE A 219 -3.49 -2.91 -17.85
C PHE A 219 -4.01 -4.29 -18.30
N ARG A 220 -3.46 -4.81 -19.40
CA ARG A 220 -3.80 -6.11 -20.00
C ARG A 220 -2.49 -6.88 -20.28
N PRO A 221 -2.19 -7.94 -19.51
CA PRO A 221 -1.19 -8.97 -19.84
C PRO A 221 -1.32 -9.54 -21.25
#